data_AF-A0AAV9SA11-F1
#
_entry.id   AF-A0AAV9SA11-F1
#
_cell.length_a   1.000
_cell.length_b   1.000
_cell.length_c   1.000
_cell.angle_alpha   90.00
_cell.angle_beta   90.00
_cell.angle_gamma   90.00
#
_symmetry.space_group_name_H-M   'P 1'
#
loop_
_entity.id
_entity.type
_entity.pdbx_description
1 polymer ?
#
loop_
_entity_poly.entity_id
_entity_poly.type
_entity_poly.pdbx_seq_one_letter_code
_entity_poly.pdbx_strand_id
1 'polypeptide(L)'
;MRRLGSVQQKIPCVFLTDVKEEASRKREHQLFQVVATENVNPVALEANIDCAFATEKLDGTCCYVALYQGQPYLWARLDRKPNKQAEKRFKKHQHTHKNYKDFSWNVEEDFKTVPETWIPAHRVKHHNGLPIPDELGHIPGWIPVEKSNRQYCWHSSVVDYEVGVALVLQPSCDDEDMLEITAVPLADLQEQTLELIGTSVNGNPYGLGEVRSSPPLPWYHMAVFRSGTLHL
;
A
#
# COMPACT_ATOMS: atom_id res chain seq x y z
N MET A 1 -7.73 15.88 14.70
CA MET A 1 -6.90 14.70 15.01
C MET A 1 -6.90 13.79 13.78
N ARG A 2 -5.74 13.31 13.33
CA ARG A 2 -5.67 12.33 12.23
C ARG A 2 -6.21 11.00 12.74
N ARG A 3 -7.06 10.30 11.96
CA ARG A 3 -7.48 8.93 12.30
C ARG A 3 -6.27 7.99 12.18
N LEU A 4 -6.17 7.01 13.08
CA LEU A 4 -5.17 5.94 13.01
C LEU A 4 -5.39 5.13 11.70
N GLY A 5 -4.32 4.68 11.05
CA GLY A 5 -4.38 3.82 9.86
C GLY A 5 -4.21 4.50 8.48
N SER A 6 -3.73 5.75 8.41
CA SER A 6 -3.55 6.48 7.14
C SER A 6 -2.15 6.27 6.51
N VAL A 7 -1.80 5.03 6.17
CA VAL A 7 -0.46 4.66 5.67
C VAL A 7 -0.37 4.77 4.16
N GLN A 8 0.18 5.89 3.66
CA GLN A 8 0.18 6.13 2.22
C GLN A 8 1.54 6.01 1.53
N GLN A 9 2.59 5.67 2.28
CA GLN A 9 3.93 5.42 1.75
C GLN A 9 4.64 4.36 2.57
N LYS A 10 5.51 3.59 1.91
CA LYS A 10 6.42 2.67 2.58
C LYS A 10 7.31 3.44 3.54
N ILE A 11 7.33 3.02 4.80
CA ILE A 11 8.24 3.54 5.82
C ILE A 11 9.53 2.71 5.72
N PRO A 12 10.72 3.33 5.87
CA PRO A 12 11.98 2.59 6.02
C PRO A 12 11.89 1.58 7.15
N CYS A 13 12.80 0.58 7.15
CA CYS A 13 12.88 -0.38 8.25
C CYS A 13 12.98 0.34 9.61
N VAL A 14 12.28 -0.19 10.62
CA VAL A 14 12.28 0.37 11.98
C VAL A 14 13.68 0.41 12.56
N PHE A 15 14.48 -0.61 12.29
CA PHE A 15 15.88 -0.68 12.69
C PHE A 15 16.81 -0.36 11.52
N LEU A 16 17.94 0.25 11.83
CA LEU A 16 19.03 0.41 10.86
C LEU A 16 19.54 -0.97 10.44
N THR A 17 19.88 -1.11 9.17
CA THR A 17 20.46 -2.33 8.62
C THR A 17 21.97 -2.21 8.51
N ASP A 18 22.68 -3.28 8.83
CA ASP A 18 24.12 -3.41 8.64
C ASP A 18 24.44 -4.58 7.70
N VAL A 19 25.58 -4.51 7.02
CA VAL A 19 26.07 -5.56 6.12
C VAL A 19 27.32 -6.16 6.73
N LYS A 20 27.21 -7.42 7.16
CA LYS A 20 28.32 -8.20 7.70
C LYS A 20 28.95 -9.01 6.57
N GLU A 21 30.27 -9.00 6.48
CA GLU A 21 31.07 -9.82 5.55
C GLU A 21 31.14 -11.29 6.02
N GLU A 22 29.98 -11.91 6.22
CA GLU A 22 29.82 -13.31 6.60
C GLU A 22 28.77 -13.99 5.72
N ALA A 23 28.92 -15.29 5.50
CA ALA A 23 28.02 -16.03 4.62
C ALA A 23 26.57 -15.98 5.11
N SER A 24 25.65 -15.68 4.19
CA SER A 24 24.22 -15.60 4.47
C SER A 24 23.67 -16.96 4.91
N ARG A 25 22.94 -16.97 6.03
CA ARG A 25 22.20 -18.16 6.51
C ARG A 25 20.95 -18.47 5.68
N LYS A 26 20.46 -17.52 4.88
CA LYS A 26 19.19 -17.62 4.12
C LYS A 26 19.39 -17.91 2.63
N ARG A 27 20.57 -17.61 2.07
CA ARG A 27 20.84 -17.73 0.63
C ARG A 27 22.20 -18.37 0.40
N GLU A 28 22.18 -19.52 -0.25
CA GLU A 28 23.40 -20.22 -0.66
C GLU A 28 24.23 -19.32 -1.59
N HIS A 29 25.56 -19.34 -1.43
CA HIS A 29 26.54 -18.54 -2.19
C HIS A 29 26.54 -17.01 -1.96
N GLN A 30 25.73 -16.48 -1.05
CA GLN A 30 25.84 -15.06 -0.68
C GLN A 30 26.90 -14.90 0.43
N LEU A 31 28.02 -14.22 0.13
CA LEU A 31 29.17 -14.06 1.04
C LEU A 31 29.01 -12.96 2.10
N PHE A 32 27.86 -12.28 2.12
CA PHE A 32 27.54 -11.23 3.07
C PHE A 32 26.15 -11.45 3.68
N GLN A 33 25.93 -10.95 4.88
CA GLN A 33 24.66 -11.00 5.58
C GLN A 33 24.14 -9.59 5.85
N VAL A 34 22.92 -9.30 5.41
CA VAL A 34 22.21 -8.07 5.81
C VAL A 34 21.46 -8.37 7.10
N VAL A 35 21.73 -7.61 8.15
CA VAL A 35 21.12 -7.78 9.48
C VAL A 35 20.49 -6.48 9.96
N ALA A 36 19.41 -6.59 10.72
CA ALA A 36 18.93 -5.47 11.52
C ALA A 36 19.87 -5.26 12.71
N THR A 37 20.20 -4.00 13.01
CA THR A 37 20.95 -3.61 14.20
C THR A 37 19.99 -3.36 15.37
N GLU A 38 20.55 -3.12 16.56
CA GLU A 38 19.78 -2.68 17.73
C GLU A 38 19.39 -1.18 17.68
N ASN A 39 19.89 -0.44 16.68
CA ASN A 39 19.64 0.99 16.55
C ASN A 39 18.37 1.25 15.76
N VAL A 40 17.43 2.00 16.36
CA VAL A 40 16.22 2.46 15.69
C VAL A 40 16.58 3.49 14.63
N ASN A 41 15.94 3.39 13.46
CA ASN A 41 16.10 4.33 12.37
C ASN A 41 15.53 5.70 12.77
N PRO A 42 16.29 6.80 12.64
CA PRO A 42 15.79 8.15 12.96
C PRO A 42 14.48 8.51 12.25
N VAL A 43 14.27 8.03 11.01
CA VAL A 43 13.03 8.25 10.26
C VAL A 43 11.83 7.57 10.93
N ALA A 44 12.03 6.44 11.61
CA ALA A 44 10.98 5.76 12.36
C ALA A 44 10.63 6.53 13.65
N LEU A 45 11.63 7.11 14.33
CA LEU A 45 11.40 7.98 15.49
C LEU A 45 10.63 9.25 15.09
N GLU A 46 11.00 9.90 13.99
CA GLU A 46 10.26 11.03 13.42
C GLU A 46 8.80 10.66 13.05
N ALA A 47 8.58 9.39 12.71
CA ALA A 47 7.25 8.85 12.44
C ALA A 47 6.47 8.46 13.71
N ASN A 48 7.01 8.73 14.90
CA ASN A 48 6.43 8.42 16.20
C ASN A 48 6.16 6.91 16.42
N ILE A 49 7.16 6.09 16.11
CA ILE A 49 7.09 4.62 16.23
C ILE A 49 6.68 4.16 17.64
N ASP A 50 7.02 4.91 18.69
CA ASP A 50 6.68 4.58 20.08
C ASP A 50 5.17 4.55 20.36
N CYS A 51 4.37 5.20 19.50
CA CYS A 51 2.90 5.18 19.56
C CYS A 51 2.27 4.32 18.46
N ALA A 52 3.05 3.52 17.72
CA ALA A 52 2.53 2.65 16.68
C ALA A 52 1.87 1.39 17.26
N PHE A 53 0.93 0.82 16.51
CA PHE A 53 0.28 -0.44 16.84
C PHE A 53 0.69 -1.51 15.84
N ALA A 54 1.30 -2.59 16.33
CA ALA A 54 1.66 -3.71 15.46
C ALA A 54 0.39 -4.39 14.92
N THR A 55 0.36 -4.64 13.62
CA THR A 55 -0.69 -5.45 12.97
C THR A 55 -0.08 -6.54 12.10
N GLU A 56 -0.91 -7.50 11.72
CA GLU A 56 -0.55 -8.51 10.74
C GLU A 56 -0.21 -7.88 9.37
N LYS A 57 0.83 -8.40 8.71
CA LYS A 57 1.12 -8.05 7.32
C LYS A 57 0.24 -8.87 6.41
N LEU A 58 -0.70 -8.23 5.74
CA LEU A 58 -1.40 -8.85 4.63
C LEU A 58 -0.63 -8.57 3.32
N ASP A 59 -0.55 -9.58 2.46
CA ASP A 59 0.07 -9.43 1.13
C ASP A 59 -0.98 -9.14 0.06
N GLY A 60 -1.89 -8.23 0.40
CA GLY A 60 -3.03 -7.78 -0.39
C GLY A 60 -2.67 -6.76 -1.46
N THR A 61 -3.71 -6.10 -1.99
CA THR A 61 -3.55 -4.86 -2.73
C THR A 61 -4.04 -3.68 -1.91
N CYS A 62 -3.15 -2.71 -1.71
CA CYS A 62 -3.41 -1.53 -0.93
C CYS A 62 -4.52 -0.64 -1.55
N CYS A 63 -5.45 -0.20 -0.72
CA CYS A 63 -6.53 0.72 -1.07
C CYS A 63 -6.72 1.79 -0.01
N TYR A 64 -7.47 2.83 -0.33
CA TYR A 64 -7.63 4.02 0.50
C TYR A 64 -9.05 4.55 0.39
N VAL A 65 -9.62 5.10 1.46
CA VAL A 65 -10.95 5.73 1.38
C VAL A 65 -10.83 7.24 1.53
N ALA A 66 -11.30 7.97 0.54
CA ALA A 66 -11.30 9.43 0.52
C ALA A 66 -12.45 9.96 -0.33
N LEU A 67 -12.70 11.27 -0.22
CA LEU A 67 -13.74 11.93 -0.98
C LEU A 67 -13.41 11.97 -2.47
N TYR A 68 -14.35 11.51 -3.29
CA TYR A 68 -14.38 11.70 -4.73
C TYR A 68 -15.72 12.32 -5.09
N GLN A 69 -15.72 13.47 -5.78
CA GLN A 69 -16.95 14.20 -6.15
C GLN A 69 -17.88 14.48 -4.96
N GLY A 70 -17.29 14.75 -3.78
CA GLY A 70 -18.03 15.06 -2.55
C GLY A 70 -18.57 13.85 -1.79
N GLN A 71 -18.31 12.61 -2.24
CA GLN A 71 -18.76 11.38 -1.60
C GLN A 71 -17.58 10.49 -1.18
N PRO A 72 -17.66 9.78 -0.04
CA PRO A 72 -16.67 8.77 0.32
C PRO A 72 -16.55 7.70 -0.76
N TYR A 73 -15.33 7.42 -1.20
CA TYR A 73 -15.06 6.51 -2.30
C TYR A 73 -13.87 5.62 -1.97
N LEU A 74 -13.82 4.42 -2.55
CA LEU A 74 -12.64 3.58 -2.49
C LEU A 74 -11.67 4.01 -3.60
N TRP A 75 -10.39 4.05 -3.26
CA TRP A 75 -9.29 4.41 -4.14
C TRP A 75 -8.31 3.26 -4.21
N ALA A 76 -7.89 2.89 -5.41
CA ALA A 76 -6.87 1.88 -5.65
C ALA A 76 -5.50 2.54 -5.72
N ARG A 77 -4.47 1.80 -5.30
CA ARG A 77 -3.09 2.24 -5.42
C ARG A 77 -2.67 2.34 -6.89
N LEU A 78 -2.21 3.52 -7.30
CA LEU A 78 -1.65 3.75 -8.63
C LEU A 78 -0.39 4.61 -8.52
N ASP A 79 0.78 3.97 -8.49
CA ASP A 79 2.06 4.68 -8.49
C ASP A 79 2.35 5.25 -9.89
N ARG A 80 2.65 6.54 -9.98
CA ARG A 80 3.20 7.15 -11.19
C ARG A 80 4.67 6.77 -11.29
N LYS A 81 4.97 5.91 -12.27
CA LYS A 81 6.29 5.31 -12.50
C LYS A 81 7.03 5.96 -13.68
N PRO A 82 8.36 5.81 -13.76
CA PRO A 82 9.12 6.29 -14.90
C PRO A 82 8.68 5.59 -16.19
N ASN A 83 8.87 6.26 -17.31
CA ASN A 83 8.73 5.67 -18.63
C ASN A 83 9.97 4.81 -18.97
N LYS A 84 9.89 4.02 -20.05
CA LYS A 84 10.95 3.06 -20.42
C LYS A 84 12.30 3.73 -20.67
N GLN A 85 12.31 4.94 -21.24
CA GLN A 85 13.54 5.67 -21.55
C GLN A 85 14.21 6.18 -20.27
N ALA A 86 13.43 6.78 -19.38
CA ALA A 86 13.90 7.26 -18.09
C ALA A 86 14.41 6.12 -17.20
N GLU A 87 13.68 5.00 -17.17
CA GLU A 87 14.11 3.80 -16.44
C GLU A 87 15.46 3.26 -16.95
N LYS A 88 15.67 3.27 -18.27
CA LYS A 88 16.96 2.87 -18.87
C LYS A 88 18.08 3.85 -18.50
N ARG A 89 17.79 5.16 -18.50
CA ARG A 89 18.76 6.20 -18.11
C ARG A 89 19.14 6.07 -16.63
N PHE A 90 18.16 5.81 -15.76
CA PHE A 90 18.37 5.58 -14.33
C PHE A 90 19.21 4.33 -14.07
N LYS A 91 18.86 3.19 -14.68
CA LYS A 91 19.65 1.95 -14.56
C LYS A 91 21.09 2.15 -15.02
N LYS A 92 21.31 2.84 -16.15
CA LYS A 92 22.66 3.17 -16.62
C LYS A 92 23.42 4.01 -15.59
N HIS A 93 22.78 5.03 -15.02
CA HIS A 93 23.39 5.86 -13.98
C HIS A 93 23.79 5.04 -12.74
N GLN A 94 22.89 4.17 -12.25
CA GLN A 94 23.16 3.28 -11.12
C GLN A 94 24.37 2.37 -11.39
N HIS A 95 24.48 1.80 -12.59
CA HIS A 95 25.62 0.97 -12.97
C HIS A 95 26.94 1.76 -13.03
N THR A 96 26.92 2.99 -13.55
CA THR A 96 28.13 3.81 -13.71
C THR A 96 28.63 4.40 -12.38
N HIS A 97 27.73 4.94 -11.56
CA HIS A 97 28.12 5.70 -10.36
C HIS A 97 28.00 4.88 -9.06
N LYS A 98 27.45 3.65 -9.12
CA LYS A 98 27.13 2.80 -7.96
C LYS A 98 26.29 3.51 -6.88
N ASN A 99 25.62 4.60 -7.25
CA ASN A 99 24.82 5.46 -6.38
C ASN A 99 23.64 6.03 -7.18
N TYR A 100 22.55 6.33 -6.48
CA TYR A 100 21.33 6.93 -7.01
C TYR A 100 21.18 8.41 -6.64
N LYS A 101 21.91 8.92 -5.63
CA LYS A 101 21.68 10.24 -5.02
C LYS A 101 21.84 11.44 -5.97
N ASP A 102 22.61 11.28 -7.04
CA ASP A 102 22.91 12.38 -7.99
C ASP A 102 22.06 12.33 -9.26
N PHE A 103 21.11 11.40 -9.35
CA PHE A 103 20.24 11.31 -10.52
C PHE A 103 19.10 12.33 -10.45
N SER A 104 19.07 13.25 -11.41
CA SER A 104 17.96 14.20 -11.56
C SER A 104 16.85 13.67 -12.47
N TRP A 105 15.65 13.58 -11.90
CA TRP A 105 14.42 13.27 -12.61
C TRP A 105 13.78 14.54 -13.20
N ASN A 106 13.35 14.49 -14.46
CA ASN A 106 12.45 15.46 -15.06
C ASN A 106 11.01 14.93 -14.92
N VAL A 107 10.24 15.43 -13.96
CA VAL A 107 8.89 14.92 -13.63
C VAL A 107 7.91 15.02 -14.82
N GLU A 108 8.11 15.99 -15.71
CA GLU A 108 7.23 16.19 -16.87
C GLU A 108 7.50 15.16 -17.97
N GLU A 109 8.78 14.88 -18.24
CA GLU A 109 9.20 14.05 -19.37
C GLU A 109 9.47 12.59 -18.99
N ASP A 110 9.99 12.31 -17.80
CA ASP A 110 10.50 11.00 -17.41
C ASP A 110 9.41 10.02 -16.97
N PHE A 111 8.18 10.48 -16.75
CA PHE A 111 7.13 9.70 -16.08
C PHE A 111 5.97 9.38 -17.00
N LYS A 112 5.31 8.26 -16.73
CA LYS A 112 4.04 7.93 -17.39
C LYS A 112 2.98 8.97 -17.03
N THR A 113 2.07 9.20 -17.96
CA THR A 113 0.86 9.99 -17.70
C THR A 113 -0.05 9.23 -16.74
N VAL A 114 -0.78 9.98 -15.91
CA VAL A 114 -1.82 9.47 -15.02
C VAL A 114 -3.13 10.19 -15.34
N PRO A 115 -4.29 9.58 -15.03
CA PRO A 115 -5.57 10.27 -15.21
C PRO A 115 -5.65 11.55 -14.36
N GLU A 116 -6.50 12.50 -14.76
CA GLU A 116 -6.72 13.75 -14.01
C GLU A 116 -7.26 13.53 -12.60
N THR A 117 -7.99 12.44 -12.40
CA THR A 117 -8.54 12.04 -11.09
C THR A 117 -7.49 11.42 -10.17
N TRP A 118 -6.26 11.20 -10.65
CA TRP A 118 -5.17 10.71 -9.82
C TRP A 118 -4.74 11.75 -8.79
N ILE A 119 -4.53 11.31 -7.56
CA ILE A 119 -4.02 12.15 -6.47
C ILE A 119 -2.71 11.59 -5.89
N PRO A 120 -1.73 12.44 -5.55
CA PRO A 120 -0.53 11.98 -4.86
C PRO A 120 -0.88 11.51 -3.45
N ALA A 121 -0.19 10.49 -2.97
CA ALA A 121 -0.29 10.07 -1.58
C ALA A 121 0.18 11.18 -0.62
N HIS A 122 -0.43 11.28 0.56
CA HIS A 122 -0.29 12.42 1.48
C HIS A 122 1.16 12.78 1.87
N ARG A 123 2.08 11.80 1.90
CA ARG A 123 3.49 12.02 2.29
C ARG A 123 4.46 12.19 1.11
N VAL A 124 3.95 12.19 -0.12
CA VAL A 124 4.75 12.51 -1.30
C VAL A 124 5.29 13.94 -1.16
N LYS A 125 6.59 14.08 -1.34
CA LYS A 125 7.25 15.40 -1.31
C LYS A 125 6.80 16.20 -2.53
N HIS A 126 6.74 17.52 -2.36
CA HIS A 126 6.37 18.43 -3.44
C HIS A 126 7.47 19.46 -3.66
N HIS A 127 7.69 19.85 -4.92
CA HIS A 127 8.54 20.96 -5.31
C HIS A 127 7.75 21.86 -6.28
N ASN A 128 7.62 23.15 -5.96
CA ASN A 128 6.79 24.10 -6.71
C ASN A 128 5.34 23.61 -6.94
N GLY A 129 4.77 22.94 -5.94
CA GLY A 129 3.41 22.38 -6.01
C GLY A 129 3.28 21.07 -6.80
N LEU A 130 4.36 20.57 -7.40
CA LEU A 130 4.36 19.30 -8.14
C LEU A 130 4.90 18.15 -7.29
N PRO A 131 4.26 16.97 -7.31
CA PRO A 131 4.77 15.80 -6.60
C PRO A 131 6.08 15.33 -7.22
N ILE A 132 7.09 15.09 -6.39
CA ILE A 132 8.41 14.59 -6.82
C ILE A 132 8.58 13.11 -6.48
N PRO A 133 9.33 12.35 -7.30
CA PRO A 133 9.58 10.93 -7.05
C PRO A 133 10.43 10.68 -5.82
N ASP A 134 10.30 9.47 -5.28
CA ASP A 134 11.26 8.92 -4.33
C ASP A 134 12.60 8.58 -5.00
N GLU A 135 13.54 8.08 -4.19
CA GLU A 135 14.90 7.72 -4.62
C GLU A 135 14.93 6.63 -5.70
N LEU A 136 13.84 5.86 -5.85
CA LEU A 136 13.70 4.80 -6.84
C LEU A 136 12.91 5.26 -8.07
N GLY A 137 12.51 6.53 -8.13
CA GLY A 137 11.74 7.07 -9.24
C GLY A 137 10.25 6.75 -9.15
N HIS A 138 9.70 6.41 -7.98
CA HIS A 138 8.26 6.19 -7.83
C HIS A 138 7.58 7.42 -7.21
N ILE A 139 6.40 7.77 -7.73
CA ILE A 139 5.51 8.75 -7.11
C ILE A 139 4.25 7.99 -6.65
N PRO A 140 4.18 7.62 -5.36
CA PRO A 140 2.98 7.10 -4.71
C PRO A 140 1.70 7.88 -5.02
N GLY A 141 0.62 7.17 -5.35
CA GLY A 141 -0.67 7.83 -5.52
C GLY A 141 -1.86 6.90 -5.63
N TRP A 142 -3.01 7.51 -5.86
CA TRP A 142 -4.32 6.88 -5.76
C TRP A 142 -5.19 7.26 -6.95
N ILE A 143 -6.11 6.37 -7.32
CA ILE A 143 -7.13 6.60 -8.34
C ILE A 143 -8.48 6.10 -7.83
N PRO A 144 -9.61 6.79 -8.06
CA PRO A 144 -10.90 6.33 -7.57
C PRO A 144 -11.31 5.03 -8.28
N VAL A 145 -11.93 4.13 -7.53
CA VAL A 145 -12.40 2.82 -8.01
C VAL A 145 -13.80 2.99 -8.60
N GLU A 146 -13.86 3.35 -9.87
CA GLU A 146 -15.13 3.49 -10.59
C GLU A 146 -15.68 2.12 -11.04
N LYS A 147 -17.01 1.91 -10.94
CA LYS A 147 -17.67 0.64 -11.31
C LYS A 147 -17.35 0.19 -12.75
N SER A 148 -17.13 1.11 -13.67
CA SER A 148 -16.81 0.85 -15.08
C SER A 148 -15.36 0.44 -15.34
N ASN A 149 -14.45 0.65 -14.37
CA ASN A 149 -13.04 0.41 -14.56
C ASN A 149 -12.69 -1.06 -14.35
N ARG A 150 -12.48 -1.78 -15.46
CA ARG A 150 -12.10 -3.21 -15.45
C ARG A 150 -10.77 -3.50 -14.74
N GLN A 151 -9.86 -2.54 -14.66
CA GLN A 151 -8.58 -2.73 -13.97
C GLN A 151 -8.79 -2.95 -12.46
N TYR A 152 -9.84 -2.36 -11.89
CA TYR A 152 -10.13 -2.40 -10.46
C TYR A 152 -11.43 -3.15 -10.15
N CYS A 153 -11.86 -4.07 -11.02
CA CYS A 153 -13.11 -4.81 -10.83
C CYS A 153 -13.21 -5.51 -9.46
N TRP A 154 -12.09 -6.00 -8.95
CA TRP A 154 -11.92 -6.60 -7.63
C TRP A 154 -12.07 -5.61 -6.47
N HIS A 155 -11.62 -4.37 -6.66
CA HIS A 155 -11.88 -3.33 -5.67
C HIS A 155 -13.35 -2.91 -5.72
N SER A 156 -13.95 -2.87 -6.91
CA SER A 156 -15.36 -2.53 -7.08
C SER A 156 -16.31 -3.59 -6.48
N SER A 157 -15.88 -4.85 -6.33
CA SER A 157 -16.74 -5.92 -5.79
C SER A 157 -16.94 -5.88 -4.28
N VAL A 158 -16.13 -5.10 -3.55
CA VAL A 158 -16.20 -4.98 -2.09
C VAL A 158 -16.91 -3.72 -1.61
N VAL A 159 -17.40 -2.90 -2.53
CA VAL A 159 -18.07 -1.63 -2.23
C VAL A 159 -19.42 -1.55 -2.91
N ASP A 160 -20.39 -1.02 -2.19
CA ASP A 160 -21.65 -0.56 -2.74
C ASP A 160 -21.75 0.95 -2.54
N TYR A 161 -21.54 1.71 -3.61
CA TYR A 161 -21.63 3.16 -3.59
C TYR A 161 -23.06 3.70 -3.53
N GLU A 162 -24.07 2.90 -3.88
CA GLU A 162 -25.48 3.32 -3.77
C GLU A 162 -25.91 3.32 -2.31
N VAL A 163 -25.47 2.31 -1.55
CA VAL A 163 -25.69 2.20 -0.11
C VAL A 163 -24.63 2.96 0.70
N GLY A 164 -23.44 3.17 0.14
CA GLY A 164 -22.33 3.87 0.78
C GLY A 164 -21.54 3.00 1.76
N VAL A 165 -21.44 1.69 1.51
CA VAL A 165 -20.80 0.71 2.41
C VAL A 165 -19.69 -0.08 1.71
N ALA A 166 -18.76 -0.62 2.50
CA ALA A 166 -17.74 -1.57 2.08
C ALA A 166 -17.84 -2.86 2.91
N LEU A 167 -17.47 -4.00 2.31
CA LEU A 167 -17.31 -5.26 3.03
C LEU A 167 -15.94 -5.30 3.70
N VAL A 168 -15.93 -5.38 5.02
CA VAL A 168 -14.72 -5.33 5.85
C VAL A 168 -14.60 -6.61 6.68
N LEU A 169 -13.42 -7.22 6.66
CA LEU A 169 -13.07 -8.30 7.58
C LEU A 169 -12.53 -7.69 8.88
N GLN A 170 -13.17 -7.99 10.01
CA GLN A 170 -12.82 -7.45 11.32
C GLN A 170 -13.07 -8.48 12.44
N PRO A 171 -12.53 -8.28 13.65
CA PRO A 171 -12.87 -9.12 14.81
C PRO A 171 -14.37 -9.12 15.08
N SER A 172 -14.91 -10.26 15.51
CA SER A 172 -16.32 -10.36 15.90
C SER A 172 -16.57 -9.62 17.20
N CYS A 173 -17.78 -9.06 17.35
CA CYS A 173 -18.20 -8.42 18.59
C CYS A 173 -18.39 -9.43 19.73
N ASP A 174 -18.68 -10.69 19.40
CA ASP A 174 -18.98 -11.74 20.36
C ASP A 174 -17.73 -12.53 20.79
N ASP A 175 -16.72 -12.60 19.91
CA ASP A 175 -15.47 -13.34 20.12
C ASP A 175 -14.31 -12.63 19.40
N GLU A 176 -13.39 -12.07 20.18
CA GLU A 176 -12.21 -11.35 19.66
C GLU A 176 -11.23 -12.25 18.90
N ASP A 177 -11.27 -13.58 19.13
CA ASP A 177 -10.46 -14.57 18.41
C ASP A 177 -11.09 -15.00 17.08
N MET A 178 -12.31 -14.53 16.77
CA MET A 178 -13.03 -14.81 15.53
C MET A 178 -13.04 -13.58 14.61
N LEU A 179 -12.87 -13.81 13.31
CA LEU A 179 -13.05 -12.77 12.28
C LEU A 179 -14.39 -12.93 11.57
N GLU A 180 -15.04 -11.82 11.29
CA GLU A 180 -16.31 -11.74 10.56
C GLU A 180 -16.26 -10.69 9.44
N ILE A 181 -17.05 -10.91 8.39
CA ILE A 181 -17.24 -9.93 7.32
C ILE A 181 -18.48 -9.11 7.64
N THR A 182 -18.31 -7.80 7.72
CA THR A 182 -19.40 -6.85 8.01
C THR A 182 -19.49 -5.78 6.94
N ALA A 183 -20.68 -5.19 6.79
CA ALA A 183 -20.88 -4.00 5.97
C ALA A 183 -20.60 -2.76 6.83
N VAL A 184 -19.56 -2.00 6.45
CA VAL A 184 -19.11 -0.81 7.17
C VAL A 184 -19.34 0.43 6.29
N PRO A 185 -19.93 1.52 6.81
CA PRO A 185 -20.07 2.77 6.05
C PRO A 185 -18.71 3.30 5.56
N LEU A 186 -18.63 3.68 4.29
CA LEU A 186 -17.42 4.28 3.71
C LEU A 186 -17.02 5.57 4.44
N ALA A 187 -17.98 6.31 4.99
CA ALA A 187 -17.73 7.49 5.81
C ALA A 187 -16.91 7.17 7.08
N ASP A 188 -17.11 5.98 7.68
CA ASP A 188 -16.35 5.55 8.85
C ASP A 188 -14.93 5.11 8.50
N LEU A 189 -14.72 4.71 7.25
CA LEU A 189 -13.41 4.33 6.70
C LEU A 189 -12.63 5.52 6.15
N GLN A 190 -13.21 6.73 6.11
CA GLN A 190 -12.57 7.89 5.49
C GLN A 190 -11.19 8.20 6.10
N GLU A 191 -10.25 8.52 5.22
CA GLU A 191 -8.82 8.73 5.49
C GLU A 191 -8.06 7.49 5.99
N GLN A 192 -8.63 6.29 5.86
CA GLN A 192 -7.97 5.03 6.23
C GLN A 192 -7.42 4.31 5.01
N THR A 193 -6.23 3.74 5.18
CA THR A 193 -5.64 2.79 4.25
C THR A 193 -6.07 1.38 4.64
N LEU A 194 -6.40 0.59 3.64
CA LEU A 194 -6.94 -0.74 3.78
C LEU A 194 -6.18 -1.70 2.85
N GLU A 195 -6.26 -2.99 3.11
CA GLU A 195 -5.73 -4.03 2.23
C GLU A 195 -6.86 -4.87 1.65
N LEU A 196 -6.90 -4.97 0.33
CA LEU A 196 -7.82 -5.84 -0.37
C LEU A 196 -7.23 -7.25 -0.44
N ILE A 197 -7.98 -8.23 0.07
CA ILE A 197 -7.59 -9.65 0.09
C ILE A 197 -8.69 -10.53 -0.53
N GLY A 198 -8.31 -11.73 -0.97
CA GLY A 198 -9.24 -12.71 -1.53
C GLY A 198 -8.58 -13.63 -2.57
N THR A 199 -9.31 -14.61 -3.08
CA THR A 199 -8.77 -15.63 -4.01
C THR A 199 -8.24 -15.06 -5.33
N SER A 200 -8.74 -13.89 -5.74
CA SER A 200 -8.41 -13.25 -7.00
C SER A 200 -7.40 -12.10 -6.87
N VAL A 201 -6.89 -11.88 -5.65
CA VAL A 201 -5.82 -10.93 -5.34
C VAL A 201 -4.71 -11.67 -4.61
N ASN A 202 -3.48 -11.17 -4.65
CA ASN A 202 -2.42 -11.74 -3.83
C ASN A 202 -2.87 -11.64 -2.36
N GLY A 203 -2.64 -12.69 -1.56
CA GLY A 203 -3.07 -12.72 -0.16
C GLY A 203 -4.50 -13.21 0.05
N ASN A 204 -4.60 -14.45 0.55
CA ASN A 204 -5.82 -15.02 1.13
C ASN A 204 -5.49 -15.85 2.39
N PRO A 205 -4.89 -15.25 3.43
CA PRO A 205 -4.43 -16.00 4.61
C PRO A 205 -5.57 -16.65 5.39
N TYR A 206 -6.80 -16.16 5.22
CA TYR A 206 -7.99 -16.65 5.92
C TYR A 206 -8.87 -17.59 5.08
N GLY A 207 -8.40 -18.03 3.90
CA GLY A 207 -9.16 -18.96 3.06
C GLY A 207 -10.52 -18.42 2.60
N LEU A 208 -10.67 -17.09 2.47
CA LEU A 208 -11.90 -16.44 2.05
C LEU A 208 -12.32 -16.99 0.68
N GLY A 209 -13.57 -17.43 0.56
CA GLY A 209 -14.09 -17.99 -0.70
C GLY A 209 -13.57 -19.38 -1.07
N GLU A 210 -12.83 -20.07 -0.19
CA GLU A 210 -12.55 -21.50 -0.38
C GLU A 210 -13.84 -22.32 -0.21
N VAL A 211 -14.26 -22.98 -1.29
CA VAL A 211 -15.51 -23.75 -1.31
C VAL A 211 -15.36 -24.97 -0.42
N ARG A 212 -15.83 -24.87 0.83
CA ARG A 212 -16.17 -26.07 1.60
C ARG A 212 -17.55 -26.09 2.26
N SER A 213 -18.32 -25.00 2.29
CA SER A 213 -19.77 -25.05 2.65
C SER A 213 -20.46 -23.68 2.64
N SER A 214 -20.85 -23.13 1.49
CA SER A 214 -21.85 -22.05 1.46
C SER A 214 -22.56 -21.98 0.08
N PRO A 215 -23.90 -21.76 0.05
CA PRO A 215 -24.66 -21.64 -1.20
C PRO A 215 -24.35 -20.31 -1.93
N PRO A 216 -24.62 -20.25 -3.25
CA PRO A 216 -24.10 -19.19 -4.11
C PRO A 216 -24.86 -17.87 -3.89
N LEU A 217 -24.21 -16.89 -3.27
CA LEU A 217 -24.59 -15.49 -3.41
C LEU A 217 -23.51 -14.77 -4.23
N PRO A 218 -23.89 -13.86 -5.15
CA PRO A 218 -23.01 -13.30 -6.18
C PRO A 218 -21.90 -12.34 -5.68
N TRP A 219 -21.72 -12.17 -4.36
CA TRP A 219 -20.91 -11.11 -3.75
C TRP A 219 -19.62 -11.58 -3.06
N TYR A 220 -19.29 -12.87 -3.07
CA TYR A 220 -18.46 -13.45 -1.99
C TYR A 220 -16.94 -13.37 -2.07
N HIS A 221 -16.32 -12.77 -3.08
CA HIS A 221 -14.92 -13.12 -3.32
C HIS A 221 -13.86 -12.26 -2.64
N MET A 222 -14.21 -11.20 -1.92
CA MET A 222 -13.20 -10.25 -1.44
C MET A 222 -13.66 -9.51 -0.18
N ALA A 223 -12.72 -9.26 0.72
CA ALA A 223 -12.95 -8.44 1.91
C ALA A 223 -11.81 -7.43 2.05
N VAL A 224 -12.15 -6.27 2.61
CA VAL A 224 -11.19 -5.21 2.87
C VAL A 224 -10.75 -5.29 4.33
N PHE A 225 -9.45 -5.34 4.59
CA PHE A 225 -8.91 -5.35 5.93
C PHE A 225 -8.44 -3.95 6.34
N ARG A 226 -8.59 -3.61 7.62
CA ARG A 226 -8.08 -2.36 8.19
C ARG A 226 -6.57 -2.45 8.40
N SER A 227 -5.77 -1.88 7.49
CA SER A 227 -4.32 -1.86 7.66
C SER A 227 -3.92 -0.82 8.71
N GLY A 228 -3.52 -1.28 9.89
CA GLY A 228 -2.83 -0.45 10.89
C GLY A 228 -1.31 -0.52 10.69
N THR A 229 -0.62 0.61 10.77
CA THR A 229 0.83 0.72 10.56
C THR A 229 1.64 0.07 11.69
N LEU A 230 2.55 -0.88 11.40
CA LEU A 230 3.99 -0.73 11.06
C LEU A 230 4.71 -2.07 11.36
N HIS A 231 5.58 -2.55 10.46
CA HIS A 231 6.29 -3.83 10.61
C HIS A 231 7.69 -3.71 11.23
N LEU A 232 8.03 -4.74 12.02
CA LEU A 232 9.37 -5.13 12.46
C LEU A 232 10.28 -5.48 11.27
#